data_AF-A0A0K6G857-F1
#
_entry.id   AF-A0A0K6G857-F1
#
_cell.length_a   1.000
_cell.length_b   1.000
_cell.length_c   1.000
_cell.angle_alpha   90.00
_cell.angle_beta   90.00
_cell.angle_gamma   90.00
#
_symmetry.space_group_name_H-M   'P 1'
#
loop_
_entity.id
_entity.type
_entity.pdbx_description
1 polymer ?
#
loop_
_entity_poly.entity_id
_entity_poly.type
_entity_poly.pdbx_seq_one_letter_code
_entity_poly.pdbx_strand_id
1 'polypeptide(L)'
;MAQPDFGEIGKCLSTLGTQVRLINNHPAVNQGAQILAALQAMEGKLQAVEGRLVARIDQMNVRIDEVNARVDQMNAPIDQTNTRIDELAQVQQIDDKKSLARALNSTSVHSEHRLYPLPLPNGDEIPEGQFPNTLRDLRELEGVQLGWLLEAYKLDVPPGASVYDKRGILAMHCAIGNV
;
A
#
# COMPACT_ATOMS: atom_id res chain seq x y z
N MET A 1 96.38 -31.65 -42.42
CA MET A 1 95.19 -31.06 -41.78
C MET A 1 93.97 -31.68 -42.45
N ALA A 2 92.99 -32.17 -41.69
CA ALA A 2 91.76 -32.72 -42.28
C ALA A 2 90.98 -31.57 -42.95
N GLN A 3 90.57 -31.77 -44.21
CA GLN A 3 89.71 -30.82 -44.91
C GLN A 3 88.24 -31.14 -44.63
N PRO A 4 87.36 -30.12 -44.56
CA PRO A 4 85.93 -30.34 -44.47
C PRO A 4 85.40 -31.10 -45.69
N ASP A 5 84.55 -32.09 -45.46
CA ASP A 5 83.82 -32.79 -46.52
C ASP A 5 82.53 -32.03 -46.85
N PHE A 6 82.59 -31.17 -47.86
CA PHE A 6 81.43 -30.41 -48.33
C PHE A 6 80.32 -31.30 -48.90
N GLY A 7 80.62 -32.52 -49.33
CA GLY A 7 79.63 -33.50 -49.78
C GLY A 7 78.78 -34.02 -48.61
N GLU A 8 79.42 -34.39 -47.51
CA GLU A 8 78.71 -34.77 -46.27
C GLU A 8 77.94 -33.60 -45.66
N ILE A 9 78.51 -32.39 -45.65
CA ILE A 9 77.81 -31.18 -45.21
C ILE A 9 76.54 -30.95 -46.06
N GLY A 10 76.64 -31.08 -47.39
CA GLY A 10 75.51 -30.95 -48.30
C GLY A 10 74.41 -31.98 -48.05
N LYS A 11 74.78 -33.24 -47.78
CA LYS A 11 73.83 -34.30 -47.41
C LYS A 11 73.13 -33.98 -46.07
N CYS A 12 73.89 -33.61 -45.04
CA CYS A 12 73.32 -33.23 -43.74
C CYS A 12 72.32 -32.07 -43.85
N LEU A 13 72.65 -31.03 -44.63
CA LEU A 13 71.75 -29.90 -44.87
C LEU A 13 70.47 -30.32 -45.63
N SER A 14 70.60 -31.20 -46.61
CA SER A 14 69.45 -31.77 -47.33
C SER A 14 68.55 -32.61 -46.41
N THR A 15 69.15 -33.47 -45.58
CA THR A 15 68.44 -34.27 -44.58
C THR A 15 67.75 -33.40 -43.53
N LEU A 16 68.41 -32.35 -43.03
CA LEU A 16 67.78 -31.39 -42.12
C LEU A 16 66.59 -30.70 -42.78
N GLY A 17 66.74 -30.23 -44.01
CA GLY A 17 65.67 -29.58 -44.76
C GLY A 17 64.44 -30.48 -44.99
N THR A 18 64.64 -31.78 -45.18
CA THR A 18 63.53 -32.75 -45.28
C THR A 18 62.89 -33.04 -43.92
N GLN A 19 63.68 -33.21 -42.86
CA GLN A 19 63.18 -33.49 -41.51
C GLN A 19 62.45 -32.30 -40.87
N VAL A 20 62.92 -31.07 -41.10
CA VAL A 20 62.24 -29.85 -40.63
C VAL A 20 60.79 -29.77 -41.17
N ARG A 21 60.55 -30.23 -42.40
CA ARG A 21 59.19 -30.26 -42.97
C ARG A 21 58.29 -31.29 -42.28
N LEU A 22 58.87 -32.37 -41.72
CA LEU A 22 58.12 -33.40 -41.00
C LEU A 22 57.71 -32.98 -39.59
N ILE A 23 58.25 -31.87 -39.04
CA ILE A 23 57.86 -31.33 -37.73
C ILE A 23 56.35 -31.03 -37.67
N ASN A 24 55.74 -30.61 -38.79
CA ASN A 24 54.30 -30.39 -38.86
C ASN A 24 53.47 -31.68 -38.72
N ASN A 25 54.09 -32.86 -38.94
CA ASN A 25 53.47 -34.16 -38.70
C ASN A 25 53.68 -34.63 -37.26
N HIS A 26 54.44 -33.89 -36.43
CA HIS A 26 54.71 -34.27 -35.06
C HIS A 26 53.41 -34.23 -34.23
N PRO A 27 53.05 -35.33 -33.54
CA PRO A 27 51.79 -35.42 -32.80
C PRO A 27 51.57 -34.29 -31.79
N ALA A 28 52.63 -33.87 -31.07
CA ALA A 28 52.53 -32.78 -30.10
C ALA A 28 52.18 -31.42 -30.74
N VAL A 29 52.67 -31.14 -31.95
CA VAL A 29 52.37 -29.88 -32.68
C VAL A 29 50.90 -29.89 -33.13
N ASN A 30 50.43 -31.01 -33.66
CA ASN A 30 49.03 -31.18 -34.09
C ASN A 30 48.05 -31.17 -32.91
N GLN A 31 48.38 -31.83 -31.80
CA GLN A 31 47.58 -31.82 -30.58
C GLN A 31 47.51 -30.40 -29.98
N GLY A 32 48.62 -29.66 -29.97
CA GLY A 32 48.64 -28.26 -29.52
C GLY A 32 47.70 -27.36 -30.33
N ALA A 33 47.69 -27.49 -31.66
CA ALA A 33 46.77 -26.76 -32.52
C ALA A 33 45.30 -27.13 -32.26
N GLN A 34 45.00 -28.42 -32.04
CA GLN A 34 43.66 -28.89 -31.70
C GLN A 34 43.19 -28.37 -30.33
N ILE A 35 44.08 -28.37 -29.33
CA ILE A 35 43.77 -27.83 -27.99
C ILE A 35 43.47 -26.34 -28.09
N LEU A 36 44.25 -25.56 -28.84
CA LEU A 36 44.00 -24.13 -29.03
C LEU A 36 42.64 -23.88 -29.69
N ALA A 37 42.30 -24.63 -30.74
CA ALA A 37 41.01 -24.54 -31.40
C ALA A 37 39.85 -24.92 -30.44
N ALA A 38 40.05 -25.92 -29.59
CA ALA A 38 39.06 -26.31 -28.58
C ALA A 38 38.87 -25.22 -27.51
N LEU A 39 39.95 -24.57 -27.06
CA LEU A 39 39.89 -23.44 -26.12
C LEU A 39 39.12 -22.26 -26.72
N GLN A 40 39.41 -21.88 -27.97
CA GLN A 40 38.68 -20.82 -28.68
C GLN A 40 37.19 -21.16 -28.83
N ALA A 41 36.88 -22.42 -29.16
CA ALA A 41 35.49 -22.87 -29.26
C ALA A 41 34.78 -22.85 -27.89
N MET A 42 35.48 -23.19 -26.80
CA MET A 42 34.93 -23.10 -25.45
C MET A 42 34.71 -21.66 -25.01
N GLU A 43 35.64 -20.75 -25.31
CA GLU A 43 35.50 -19.31 -25.04
C GLU A 43 34.25 -18.74 -25.74
N GLY A 44 34.06 -19.05 -27.03
CA GLY A 44 32.86 -18.63 -27.76
C GLY A 44 31.56 -19.20 -27.17
N LYS A 45 31.57 -20.44 -26.70
CA LYS A 45 30.43 -21.04 -25.99
C LYS A 45 30.15 -20.35 -24.65
N LEU A 46 31.20 -19.99 -23.91
CA LEU A 46 31.09 -19.26 -22.64
C LEU A 46 30.47 -17.88 -22.84
N GLN A 47 30.95 -17.12 -23.82
CA GLN A 47 30.38 -15.81 -24.19
C GLN A 47 28.90 -15.94 -24.60
N ALA A 48 28.56 -16.98 -25.37
CA ALA A 48 27.17 -17.22 -25.76
C ALA A 48 26.27 -17.59 -24.56
N VAL A 49 26.78 -18.36 -23.60
CA VAL A 49 26.04 -18.68 -22.36
C VAL A 49 25.85 -17.43 -21.51
N GLU A 50 26.91 -16.63 -21.33
CA GLU A 50 26.86 -15.37 -20.60
C GLU A 50 25.81 -14.41 -21.18
N GLY A 51 25.83 -14.20 -22.50
CA GLY A 51 24.84 -13.36 -23.17
C GLY A 51 23.39 -13.86 -23.01
N ARG A 52 23.18 -15.18 -23.04
CA ARG A 52 21.84 -15.76 -22.80
C ARG A 52 21.39 -15.59 -21.35
N LEU A 53 22.31 -15.65 -20.39
CA LEU A 53 22.00 -15.44 -18.97
C LEU A 53 21.65 -13.98 -18.71
N VAL A 54 22.42 -13.03 -19.22
CA VAL A 54 22.14 -11.59 -19.12
C VAL A 54 20.76 -11.28 -19.68
N ALA A 55 20.47 -11.73 -20.91
CA ALA A 55 19.17 -11.50 -21.54
C ALA A 55 18.01 -12.11 -20.74
N ARG A 56 18.22 -13.27 -20.10
CA ARG A 56 17.20 -13.90 -19.26
C ARG A 56 16.99 -13.15 -17.95
N ILE A 57 18.05 -12.62 -17.35
CA ILE A 57 17.98 -11.77 -16.15
C ILE A 57 17.22 -10.48 -16.46
N ASP A 58 17.51 -9.84 -17.59
CA ASP A 58 16.80 -8.62 -18.00
C ASP A 58 15.30 -8.88 -18.21
N GLN A 59 14.95 -9.98 -18.86
CA GLN A 59 13.55 -10.39 -19.00
C GLN A 59 12.87 -10.70 -17.67
N MET A 60 13.60 -11.28 -16.71
CA MET A 60 13.07 -11.53 -15.37
C MET A 60 12.84 -10.21 -14.61
N ASN A 61 13.75 -9.25 -14.71
CA ASN A 61 13.59 -7.94 -14.09
C ASN A 61 12.34 -7.22 -14.60
N VAL A 62 12.14 -7.20 -15.93
CA VAL A 62 10.92 -6.62 -16.52
C VAL A 62 9.65 -7.29 -15.98
N ARG A 63 9.64 -8.62 -15.87
CA ARG A 63 8.49 -9.35 -15.31
C ARG A 63 8.27 -9.04 -13.83
N ILE A 64 9.33 -8.86 -13.05
CA ILE A 64 9.25 -8.47 -11.64
C ILE A 64 8.61 -7.08 -11.53
N ASP A 65 9.05 -6.13 -12.35
CA ASP A 65 8.50 -4.77 -12.37
C ASP A 65 7.00 -4.78 -12.76
N GLU A 66 6.61 -5.58 -13.76
CA GLU A 66 5.20 -5.77 -14.13
C GLU A 66 4.36 -6.37 -13.01
N VAL A 67 4.91 -7.35 -12.28
CA VAL A 67 4.23 -7.97 -11.13
C VAL A 67 4.07 -6.96 -10.00
N ASN A 68 5.11 -6.19 -9.68
CA ASN A 68 5.05 -5.15 -8.66
C ASN A 68 3.97 -4.10 -9.00
N ALA A 69 3.93 -3.63 -10.24
CA ALA A 69 2.90 -2.68 -10.69
C ALA A 69 1.47 -3.26 -10.56
N ARG A 70 1.29 -4.55 -10.83
CA ARG A 70 -0.02 -5.21 -10.63
C ARG A 70 -0.38 -5.34 -9.16
N VAL A 71 0.58 -5.64 -8.29
CA VAL A 71 0.38 -5.70 -6.84
C VAL A 71 -0.06 -4.32 -6.31
N ASP A 72 0.61 -3.24 -6.73
CA ASP A 72 0.23 -1.88 -6.35
C ASP A 72 -1.19 -1.52 -6.80
N GLN A 73 -1.55 -1.88 -8.04
CA GLN A 73 -2.91 -1.69 -8.57
C GLN A 73 -3.96 -2.50 -7.80
N MET A 74 -3.61 -3.68 -7.29
CA MET A 74 -4.51 -4.49 -6.47
C MET A 74 -4.66 -3.95 -5.04
N ASN A 75 -3.64 -3.30 -4.48
CA ASN A 75 -3.68 -2.75 -3.12
C ASN A 75 -4.51 -1.46 -3.04
N ALA A 76 -4.45 -0.59 -4.05
CA ALA A 76 -5.19 0.67 -4.06
C ALA A 76 -6.71 0.55 -3.77
N PRO A 77 -7.48 -0.38 -4.39
CA PRO A 77 -8.90 -0.55 -4.06
C PRO A 77 -9.13 -1.15 -2.66
N ILE A 78 -8.17 -1.90 -2.11
CA ILE A 78 -8.24 -2.43 -0.73
C ILE A 78 -8.16 -1.26 0.26
N ASP A 79 -7.20 -0.36 0.08
CA ASP A 79 -7.05 0.83 0.93
C ASP A 79 -8.29 1.74 0.87
N GLN A 80 -8.84 1.92 -0.33
CA GLN A 80 -10.10 2.66 -0.52
C GLN A 80 -11.27 1.97 0.20
N THR A 81 -11.34 0.64 0.15
CA THR A 81 -12.40 -0.12 0.81
C THR A 81 -12.27 -0.03 2.34
N ASN A 82 -11.05 -0.13 2.88
CA ASN A 82 -10.80 0.03 4.31
C ASN A 82 -11.23 1.41 4.81
N THR A 83 -10.89 2.48 4.06
CA THR A 83 -11.32 3.84 4.39
C THR A 83 -12.85 3.95 4.47
N ARG A 84 -13.56 3.38 3.48
CA ARG A 84 -15.04 3.36 3.49
C ARG A 84 -15.62 2.55 4.64
N ILE A 85 -14.97 1.44 5.02
CA ILE A 85 -15.40 0.63 6.17
C ILE A 85 -15.26 1.43 7.46
N ASP A 86 -14.15 2.14 7.64
CA ASP A 86 -13.93 2.97 8.83
C ASP A 86 -14.95 4.11 8.91
N GLU A 87 -15.25 4.78 7.79
CA GLU A 87 -16.31 5.79 7.70
C GLU A 87 -17.68 5.23 8.09
N LEU A 88 -18.04 4.06 7.55
CA LEU A 88 -19.32 3.40 7.88
C LEU A 88 -19.39 2.98 9.34
N ALA A 89 -18.30 2.47 9.91
CA ALA A 89 -18.24 2.08 11.32
C ALA A 89 -18.43 3.29 12.24
N GLN A 90 -17.85 4.44 11.92
CA GLN A 90 -18.07 5.68 12.67
C GLN A 90 -19.52 6.15 12.60
N VAL A 91 -20.12 6.16 11.40
CA VAL A 91 -21.53 6.54 11.23
C VAL A 91 -22.44 5.60 12.04
N GLN A 92 -22.22 4.29 11.96
CA GLN A 92 -22.99 3.32 12.74
C GLN A 92 -22.87 3.56 14.24
N GLN A 93 -21.66 3.84 14.74
CA GLN A 93 -21.44 4.13 16.15
C GLN A 93 -22.20 5.39 16.62
N ILE A 94 -22.23 6.44 15.78
CA ILE A 94 -22.99 7.67 16.07
C ILE A 94 -24.49 7.37 16.11
N ASP A 95 -25.00 6.60 15.15
CA ASP A 95 -26.41 6.20 15.09
C ASP A 95 -26.83 5.33 16.28
N ASP A 96 -25.97 4.42 16.73
CA ASP A 96 -26.18 3.60 17.92
C ASP A 96 -26.23 4.46 19.18
N LYS A 97 -25.27 5.39 19.36
CA LYS A 97 -25.27 6.36 20.48
C LYS A 97 -26.54 7.21 20.48
N LYS A 98 -26.95 7.72 19.32
CA LYS A 98 -28.16 8.53 19.15
C LYS A 98 -29.42 7.74 19.50
N SER A 99 -29.52 6.50 19.00
CA SER A 99 -30.65 5.62 19.25
C SER A 99 -30.76 5.26 20.73
N LEU A 100 -29.63 4.95 21.38
CA LEU A 100 -29.57 4.71 22.82
C LEU A 100 -30.03 5.93 23.63
N ALA A 101 -29.49 7.12 23.33
CA ALA A 101 -29.88 8.35 24.02
C ALA A 101 -31.38 8.65 23.88
N ARG A 102 -31.92 8.52 22.66
CA ARG A 102 -33.36 8.69 22.40
C ARG A 102 -34.21 7.66 23.15
N ALA A 103 -33.78 6.40 23.20
CA ALA A 103 -34.49 5.35 23.94
C ALA A 103 -34.54 5.69 25.44
N LEU A 104 -33.41 6.04 26.05
CA LEU A 104 -33.36 6.45 27.46
C LEU A 104 -34.24 7.68 27.73
N ASN A 105 -34.14 8.70 26.89
CA ASN A 105 -34.92 9.94 27.00
C ASN A 105 -36.43 9.71 26.86
N SER A 106 -36.86 8.82 25.97
CA SER A 106 -38.29 8.52 25.76
C SER A 106 -38.99 7.92 26.98
N THR A 107 -38.23 7.29 27.88
CA THR A 107 -38.74 6.77 29.16
C THR A 107 -38.76 7.82 30.28
N SER A 108 -38.24 9.02 30.01
CA SER A 108 -38.13 10.11 30.99
C SER A 108 -39.43 10.87 31.12
N VAL A 109 -40.24 10.52 32.13
CA VAL A 109 -41.57 11.10 32.36
C VAL A 109 -41.59 12.03 33.59
N HIS A 110 -40.81 11.71 34.62
CA HIS A 110 -40.78 12.49 35.86
C HIS A 110 -39.69 13.57 35.80
N SER A 111 -39.92 14.67 36.52
CA SER A 111 -39.04 15.84 36.54
C SER A 111 -37.59 15.52 36.96
N GLU A 112 -37.39 14.51 37.81
CA GLU A 112 -36.06 14.09 38.29
C GLU A 112 -35.35 13.10 37.35
N HIS A 113 -36.01 12.60 36.30
CA HIS A 113 -35.40 11.63 35.39
C HIS A 113 -34.24 12.27 34.63
N ARG A 114 -33.12 11.56 34.60
CA ARG A 114 -31.91 11.99 33.91
C ARG A 114 -32.12 11.97 32.40
N LEU A 115 -31.69 13.05 31.75
CA LEU A 115 -31.65 13.14 30.30
C LEU A 115 -30.23 12.89 29.79
N TYR A 116 -30.16 12.38 28.57
CA TYR A 116 -28.92 12.05 27.88
C TYR A 116 -28.82 12.86 26.59
N PRO A 117 -27.71 13.59 26.37
CA PRO A 117 -27.51 14.32 25.12
C PRO A 117 -27.40 13.34 23.94
N LEU A 118 -27.86 13.80 22.78
CA LEU A 118 -27.55 13.11 21.53
C LEU A 118 -26.17 13.62 21.05
N PRO A 119 -25.40 12.80 20.32
CA PRO A 119 -24.21 13.31 19.63
C PRO A 119 -24.62 14.41 18.64
N LEU A 120 -23.74 15.39 18.47
CA LEU A 120 -23.90 16.49 17.53
C LEU A 120 -23.88 15.97 16.08
N PRO A 121 -24.38 16.74 15.08
CA PRO A 121 -24.41 16.31 13.69
C PRO A 121 -23.05 15.98 13.07
N ASN A 122 -21.97 16.48 13.67
CA ASN A 122 -20.58 16.18 13.28
C ASN A 122 -19.99 14.95 14.02
N GLY A 123 -20.75 14.32 14.91
CA GLY A 123 -20.32 13.17 15.73
C GLY A 123 -19.74 13.56 17.09
N ASP A 124 -19.48 14.84 17.35
CA ASP A 124 -18.93 15.29 18.63
C ASP A 124 -19.94 15.16 19.77
N GLU A 125 -19.42 15.07 20.99
CA GLU A 125 -20.23 15.05 22.20
C GLU A 125 -20.59 16.48 22.63
N ILE A 126 -21.76 16.64 23.27
CA ILE A 126 -22.13 17.92 23.87
C ILE A 126 -21.15 18.23 25.02
N PRO A 127 -20.56 19.44 25.07
CA PRO A 127 -19.68 19.81 26.17
C PRO A 127 -20.36 19.67 27.53
N GLU A 128 -19.59 19.26 28.54
CA GLU A 128 -20.11 19.03 29.89
C GLU A 128 -20.85 20.26 30.43
N GLY A 129 -22.01 20.03 31.05
CA GLY A 129 -22.85 21.07 31.62
C GLY A 129 -23.70 21.87 30.63
N GLN A 130 -23.53 21.68 29.32
CA GLN A 130 -24.33 22.38 28.31
C GLN A 130 -25.69 21.72 28.04
N PHE A 131 -25.83 20.42 28.29
CA PHE A 131 -27.10 19.72 28.15
C PHE A 131 -27.85 19.65 29.51
N PRO A 132 -29.19 19.80 29.53
CA PRO A 132 -29.99 19.66 30.74
C PRO A 132 -29.80 18.27 31.38
N ASN A 133 -29.55 18.22 32.69
CA ASN A 133 -29.32 16.94 33.37
C ASN A 133 -30.62 16.19 33.62
N THR A 134 -31.73 16.91 33.81
CA THR A 134 -33.04 16.34 34.15
C THR A 134 -34.17 16.93 33.30
N LEU A 135 -35.34 16.28 33.34
CA LEU A 135 -36.54 16.80 32.67
C LEU A 135 -37.00 18.14 33.26
N ARG A 136 -36.78 18.40 34.56
CA ARG A 136 -36.99 19.73 35.16
C ARG A 136 -36.11 20.77 34.48
N ASP A 137 -34.81 20.49 34.40
CA ASP A 137 -33.83 21.41 33.81
C ASP A 137 -34.18 21.76 32.35
N LEU A 138 -34.71 20.79 31.60
CA LEU A 138 -35.16 21.01 30.23
C LEU A 138 -36.40 21.92 30.16
N ARG A 139 -37.36 21.77 31.08
CA ARG A 139 -38.57 22.62 31.14
C ARG A 139 -38.24 24.05 31.53
N GLU A 140 -37.23 24.22 32.37
CA GLU A 140 -36.73 25.51 32.86
C GLU A 140 -35.64 26.11 31.93
N LEU A 141 -35.30 25.42 30.84
CA LEU A 141 -34.26 25.84 29.91
C LEU A 141 -34.69 27.10 29.14
N GLU A 142 -33.84 28.13 29.15
CA GLU A 142 -34.16 29.45 28.59
C GLU A 142 -33.00 30.11 27.81
N GLY A 143 -33.37 31.10 27.01
CA GLY A 143 -32.50 32.15 26.48
C GLY A 143 -31.29 31.67 25.68
N VAL A 144 -30.12 31.70 26.32
CA VAL A 144 -28.82 31.50 25.67
C VAL A 144 -28.51 30.02 25.47
N GLN A 145 -28.73 29.20 26.51
CA GLN A 145 -28.39 27.77 26.46
C GLN A 145 -29.33 27.00 25.52
N LEU A 146 -30.63 27.34 25.53
CA LEU A 146 -31.60 26.79 24.59
C LEU A 146 -31.26 27.16 23.14
N GLY A 147 -30.91 28.43 22.89
CA GLY A 147 -30.51 28.88 21.56
C GLY A 147 -29.26 28.17 21.06
N TRP A 148 -28.25 28.03 21.93
CA TRP A 148 -27.02 27.32 21.62
C TRP A 148 -27.27 25.85 21.27
N LEU A 149 -28.09 25.13 22.05
CA LEU A 149 -28.41 23.73 21.76
C LEU A 149 -29.13 23.55 20.42
N LEU A 150 -30.09 24.42 20.09
CA LEU A 150 -30.80 24.37 18.81
C LEU A 150 -29.85 24.60 17.63
N GLU A 151 -28.93 25.55 17.76
CA GLU A 151 -27.91 25.84 16.76
C GLU A 151 -26.89 24.70 16.63
N ALA A 152 -26.40 24.18 17.77
CA ALA A 152 -25.43 23.09 17.80
C ALA A 152 -25.98 21.82 17.14
N TYR A 153 -27.25 21.47 17.40
CA TYR A 153 -27.92 20.37 16.73
C TYR A 153 -28.40 20.68 15.30
N LYS A 154 -28.21 21.93 14.81
CA LYS A 154 -28.68 22.41 13.50
C LYS A 154 -30.17 22.19 13.30
N LEU A 155 -30.97 22.46 14.32
CA LEU A 155 -32.42 22.29 14.29
C LEU A 155 -33.09 23.48 13.61
N ASP A 156 -34.07 23.21 12.77
CA ASP A 156 -34.85 24.26 12.12
C ASP A 156 -35.83 24.88 13.12
N VAL A 157 -35.73 26.20 13.29
CA VAL A 157 -36.53 26.96 14.25
C VAL A 157 -37.29 28.05 13.49
N PRO A 158 -38.64 28.00 13.47
CA PRO A 158 -39.43 28.99 12.77
C PRO A 158 -39.15 30.43 13.25
N PRO A 159 -39.14 31.42 12.34
CA PRO A 159 -39.01 32.82 12.72
C PRO A 159 -40.12 33.23 13.70
N GLY A 160 -39.75 33.81 14.85
CA GLY A 160 -40.69 34.21 15.88
C GLY A 160 -41.16 33.09 16.82
N ALA A 161 -40.59 31.87 16.74
CA ALA A 161 -40.90 30.78 17.66
C ALA A 161 -40.70 31.19 19.13
N SER A 162 -41.69 30.87 19.97
CA SER A 162 -41.62 31.13 21.40
C SER A 162 -40.58 30.26 22.10
N VAL A 163 -40.23 30.58 23.33
CA VAL A 163 -39.33 29.72 24.14
C VAL A 163 -39.94 28.33 24.34
N TYR A 164 -41.27 28.26 24.47
CA TYR A 164 -42.00 27.00 24.55
C TYR A 164 -41.84 26.16 23.27
N ASP A 165 -42.05 26.77 22.09
CA ASP A 165 -41.90 26.07 20.80
C ASP A 165 -40.47 25.55 20.62
N LYS A 166 -39.49 26.38 20.98
CA LYS A 166 -38.05 26.04 20.94
C LYS A 166 -37.71 24.84 21.84
N ARG A 167 -38.23 24.80 23.06
CA ARG A 167 -38.09 23.63 23.94
C ARG A 167 -38.76 22.40 23.35
N GLY A 168 -39.94 22.56 22.76
CA GLY A 168 -40.65 21.48 22.08
C GLY A 168 -39.85 20.88 20.91
N ILE A 169 -39.20 21.72 20.09
CA ILE A 169 -38.33 21.29 19.00
C ILE A 169 -37.13 20.47 19.54
N LEU A 170 -36.46 20.97 20.58
CA LEU A 170 -35.35 20.28 21.22
C LEU A 170 -35.78 18.95 21.86
N ALA A 171 -36.90 18.96 22.59
CA ALA A 171 -37.47 17.77 23.24
C ALA A 171 -37.81 16.69 22.21
N MET A 172 -38.46 17.07 21.10
CA MET A 172 -38.79 16.17 20.00
C MET A 172 -37.53 15.58 19.35
N HIS A 173 -36.49 16.38 19.15
CA HIS A 173 -35.20 15.90 18.65
C HIS A 173 -34.58 14.85 19.60
N CYS A 174 -34.67 15.08 20.90
CA CYS A 174 -34.17 14.17 21.94
C CYS A 174 -35.11 12.99 22.26
N ALA A 175 -36.25 12.86 21.56
CA ALA A 175 -37.31 11.88 21.81
C ALA A 175 -37.92 11.94 23.22
N ILE A 176 -38.01 13.13 23.80
CA ILE A 176 -38.60 13.39 25.11
C ILE A 176 -40.09 13.71 24.92
N GLY A 177 -40.95 13.11 25.73
CA GLY A 177 -42.40 13.39 25.73
C GLY A 177 -42.73 14.80 26.21
N ASN A 178 -43.95 15.30 25.95
CA ASN A 178 -44.38 16.70 26.14
C ASN A 178 -43.67 17.46 27.28
N VAL A 179 -42.99 18.54 26.87
CA VAL A 179 -42.17 19.45 27.69
C VAL A 179 -42.79 20.84 27.68
#